data_AF-A0A9N9P3B1-F1
#
_entry.id   AF-A0A9N9P3B1-F1
#
_cell.length_a   1.000
_cell.length_b   1.000
_cell.length_c   1.000
_cell.angle_alpha   90.00
_cell.angle_beta   90.00
_cell.angle_gamma   90.00
#
_symmetry.space_group_name_H-M   'P 1'
#
loop_
_entity.id
_entity.type
_entity.pdbx_description
1 polymer ?
#
loop_
_entity_poly.entity_id
_entity_poly.type
_entity_poly.pdbx_seq_one_letter_code
_entity_poly.pdbx_strand_id
1 'polypeptide(L)' 'QTVERARKIQRFLSQPFAVAQVFTGFEGRLVKLKDTIRSFQEILDGKADDLPESAFYMVGDIEDARKKAE' A
#
# COMPACT_ATOMS: atom_id res chain seq x y z
N GLN A 1 4.37 -14.30 11.29
CA GLN A 1 3.61 -13.06 11.52
C GLN A 1 4.49 -11.81 11.40
N THR A 2 5.50 -11.59 12.25
CA THR A 2 6.32 -10.34 12.20
C THR A 2 7.02 -10.11 10.85
N VAL A 3 7.59 -11.17 10.26
CA VAL A 3 8.27 -11.08 8.94
C VAL A 3 7.29 -10.77 7.81
N GLU A 4 6.09 -11.34 7.86
CA GLU A 4 5.06 -11.15 6.85
C GLU A 4 4.53 -9.71 6.86
N ARG A 5 4.20 -9.19 8.05
CA ARG A 5 3.80 -7.78 8.20
C ARG A 5 4.92 -6.82 7.80
N ALA A 6 6.18 -7.13 8.13
CA ALA A 6 7.32 -6.32 7.69
C ALA A 6 7.46 -6.28 6.16
N ARG A 7 7.24 -7.40 5.46
CA ARG A 7 7.22 -7.43 3.99
C ARG A 7 6.07 -6.63 3.40
N LYS A 8 4.86 -6.74 3.97
CA LYS A 8 3.69 -5.94 3.55
C LYS A 8 3.98 -4.44 3.71
N ILE A 9 4.55 -4.03 4.84
CA ILE A 9 4.97 -2.64 5.08
C ILE A 9 6.04 -2.18 4.08
N GLN A 10 7.06 -3.01 3.84
CA GLN A 10 8.11 -2.70 2.87
C GLN A 10 7.53 -2.46 1.47
N ARG A 11 6.54 -3.26 1.06
CA ARG A 11 5.83 -3.08 -0.21
C ARG A 11 4.93 -1.85 -0.18
N PHE A 12 4.22 -1.61 0.91
CA PHE A 12 3.30 -0.48 1.07
C PHE A 12 3.99 0.90 1.03
N LEU A 13 5.30 0.95 1.34
CA LEU A 13 6.11 2.16 1.12
C LEU A 13 6.31 2.51 -0.36
N SER A 14 6.01 1.59 -1.29
CA SER A 14 6.03 1.87 -2.72
C SER A 14 4.72 2.54 -3.15
N GLN A 15 4.85 3.71 -3.77
CA GLN A 15 3.72 4.48 -4.28
C GLN A 15 3.95 4.88 -5.75
N PRO A 16 2.88 4.89 -6.57
CA PRO A 16 2.99 5.39 -7.94
C PRO A 16 3.12 6.91 -7.92
N PHE A 17 4.24 7.42 -8.45
CA PHE A 17 4.47 8.85 -8.58
C PHE A 17 3.85 9.41 -9.85
N ALA A 18 3.16 10.55 -9.75
CA ALA A 18 2.56 11.22 -10.92
C ALA A 18 3.59 11.52 -12.02
N VAL A 19 4.81 11.89 -11.65
CA VAL A 19 5.91 12.13 -12.61
C VAL A 19 6.40 10.85 -13.28
N ALA A 20 6.22 9.69 -12.65
CA ALA A 20 6.66 8.40 -13.16
C ALA A 20 5.60 7.74 -14.06
N GLN A 21 4.38 8.26 -14.11
CA GLN A 21 3.27 7.71 -14.89
C GLN A 21 3.61 7.52 -16.37
N VAL A 22 4.42 8.42 -16.95
CA VAL A 22 4.85 8.32 -18.36
C VAL A 22 5.76 7.11 -18.62
N PHE A 23 6.41 6.56 -17.60
CA PHE A 23 7.30 5.41 -17.70
C PHE A 23 6.68 4.12 -17.20
N THR A 24 5.83 4.20 -16.17
CA THR A 24 5.27 3.02 -15.49
C THR A 24 3.86 2.68 -15.94
N GLY A 25 3.14 3.64 -16.54
CA GLY A 25 1.72 3.51 -16.89
C GLY A 25 0.75 3.56 -15.69
N PHE A 26 1.26 3.62 -14.45
CA PHE A 26 0.43 3.72 -13.25
C PHE A 26 0.07 5.18 -12.97
N GLU A 27 -1.21 5.44 -12.70
CA GLU A 27 -1.67 6.76 -12.30
C GLU A 27 -1.08 7.18 -10.95
N GLY A 28 -0.54 8.39 -10.89
CA GLY A 28 0.05 8.92 -9.66
C GLY A 28 -0.97 9.03 -8.52
N ARG A 29 -0.58 8.60 -7.32
CA ARG A 29 -1.41 8.72 -6.11
C ARG A 29 -0.77 9.68 -5.12
N LEU A 30 -1.54 10.67 -4.67
CA LEU A 30 -1.17 11.56 -3.58
C LEU A 30 -1.97 11.17 -2.33
N VAL A 31 -1.29 10.64 -1.33
CA VAL A 31 -1.90 10.20 -0.07
C VAL A 31 -1.74 11.28 0.99
N LYS A 32 -2.81 11.62 1.71
CA LYS A 32 -2.73 12.60 2.81
C LYS A 32 -2.11 11.94 4.03
N LEU A 33 -1.41 12.73 4.84
CA LEU A 33 -0.75 12.27 6.07
C LEU A 33 -1.69 11.47 7.00
N LYS A 34 -2.95 11.94 7.18
CA LYS A 34 -3.95 11.26 8.02
C LYS A 34 -4.26 9.84 7.51
N ASP A 35 -4.38 9.69 6.19
CA ASP A 35 -4.69 8.41 5.55
C ASP A 35 -3.47 7.48 5.57
N THR A 36 -2.25 8.03 5.45
CA THR A 36 -1.01 7.27 5.64
C THR A 36 -0.93 6.69 7.05
N ILE A 37 -1.11 7.51 8.09
CA ILE A 37 -1.04 7.07 9.48
C ILE A 37 -2.07 5.97 9.76
N ARG A 38 -3.32 6.17 9.32
CA ARG A 38 -4.38 5.16 9.44
C ARG A 38 -3.99 3.85 8.76
N SER A 39 -3.52 3.92 7.51
CA SER A 39 -3.16 2.73 6.71
C SER A 39 -2.04 1.91 7.38
N PHE A 40 -1.00 2.58 7.87
CA PHE A 40 0.09 1.91 8.59
C PHE A 40 -0.39 1.30 9.91
N GLN A 41 -1.27 1.99 10.63
CA GLN A 41 -1.85 1.46 11.86
C GLN A 41 -2.67 0.19 11.60
N GLU A 42 -3.48 0.15 10.54
CA GLU A 42 -4.26 -1.04 10.19
C GLU A 42 -3.40 -2.25 9.82
N ILE A 43 -2.28 -2.04 9.12
CA ILE A 43 -1.32 -3.11 8.80
C ILE A 43 -0.64 -3.63 10.07
N LEU A 44 -0.27 -2.74 10.99
CA LEU A 44 0.35 -3.11 12.27
C LEU A 44 -0.63 -3.87 13.20
N ASP A 45 -1.88 -3.42 13.24
CA ASP A 45 -2.98 -4.04 13.99
C ASP A 45 -3.38 -5.42 13.40
N GLY A 46 -2.92 -5.76 12.20
CA GLY A 46 -3.19 -7.03 11.54
C GLY A 46 -4.52 -7.10 10.79
N LYS A 47 -5.18 -5.96 10.55
CA LYS A 47 -6.47 -5.89 9.83
C LYS A 47 -6.38 -6.11 8.32
N ALA A 48 -5.17 -6.33 7.83
CA ALA A 48 -4.84 -6.57 6.43
C ALA A 48 -3.94 -7.82 6.27
N ASP A 49 -3.92 -8.69 7.29
CA ASP A 49 -3.14 -9.94 7.26
C ASP A 49 -3.70 -10.95 6.25
N ASP A 50 -4.98 -10.85 5.93
CA ASP A 50 -5.69 -11.63 4.90
C ASP A 50 -5.28 -11.27 3.46
N LEU A 51 -4.69 -10.08 3.25
CA LEU A 51 -4.29 -9.61 1.93
C LEU A 51 -2.90 -10.15 1.53
N PRO A 52 -2.69 -10.50 0.24
CA PRO A 52 -1.39 -10.95 -0.26
C PRO A 52 -0.38 -9.80 -0.33
N GLU A 53 0.92 -10.10 -0.19
CA GLU A 53 2.00 -9.09 -0.25
C GLU A 53 2.00 -8.28 -1.57
N SER A 54 1.54 -8.88 -2.67
CA SER A 54 1.43 -8.24 -3.99
C SER A 54 0.43 -7.09 -4.03
N ALA A 55 -0.61 -7.13 -3.19
CA ALA A 55 -1.64 -6.10 -3.10
C ALA A 55 -1.10 -4.79 -2.53
N PHE A 56 -0.03 -4.84 -1.75
CA PHE A 56 0.62 -3.67 -1.15
C PHE A 56 1.64 -3.00 -2.07
N TYR A 57 1.88 -3.52 -3.28
CA TYR A 57 2.88 -2.96 -4.19
C TYR A 57 2.28 -1.89 -5.11
N MET A 58 2.90 -0.71 -5.21
CA MET A 58 2.47 0.41 -6.06
C MET A 58 1.00 0.78 -5.84
N VAL A 59 0.65 1.05 -4.58
CA VAL A 59 -0.69 1.49 -4.16
C VAL A 59 -0.57 2.80 -3.38
N GLY A 60 -1.67 3.54 -3.27
CA GLY A 60 -1.73 4.76 -2.46
C GLY A 60 -2.01 4.46 -1.00
N ASP A 61 -3.27 4.20 -0.68
CA ASP A 61 -3.74 3.92 0.67
C ASP A 61 -4.10 2.44 0.87
N ILE A 62 -4.53 2.09 2.08
CA ILE A 62 -4.95 0.72 2.41
C ILE A 62 -6.19 0.26 1.62
N GLU A 63 -7.04 1.20 1.18
CA GLU A 63 -8.23 0.89 0.39
C GLU A 63 -7.85 0.50 -1.04
N ASP A 64 -6.89 1.19 -1.65
CA ASP A 64 -6.30 0.79 -2.93
C ASP A 64 -5.65 -0.61 -2.81
N ALA A 65 -4.99 -0.92 -1.69
CA ALA A 65 -4.44 -2.25 -1.43
C ALA A 65 -5.54 -3.33 -1.35
N ARG A 66 -6.65 -3.06 -0.64
CA ARG A 66 -7.81 -3.97 -0.57
C ARG A 66 -8.43 -4.21 -1.95
N LYS A 67 -8.66 -3.15 -2.73
CA LYS A 67 -9.21 -3.24 -4.10
C LYS A 67 -8.32 -3.99 -5.06
N LYS A 68 -7.00 -3.95 -4.85
CA LYS A 68 -6.03 -4.69 -5.67
C LYS A 68 -5.96 -6.17 -5.31
N ALA A 69 -6.47 -6.54 -4.14
CA ALA A 69 -6.54 -7.93 -3.69
C ALA A 69 -7.85 -8.64 -4.08
N GLU A 70 -8.91 -7.88 -4.42
CA GLU A 70 -10.10 -8.39 -5.12
C GLU A 70 -9.77 -8.79 -6.57
#